data_AF-F4XL99-F1
#
_entry.id   AF-F4XL99-F1
#
_cell.length_a   1.000
_cell.length_b   1.000
_cell.length_c   1.000
_cell.angle_alpha   90.00
_cell.angle_beta   90.00
_cell.angle_gamma   90.00
#
_symmetry.space_group_name_H-M   'P 1'
#
loop_
_entity.id
_entity.type
_entity.pdbx_description
1 polymer ?
#
loop_
_entity_poly.entity_id
_entity_poly.type
_entity_poly.pdbx_seq_one_letter_code
_entity_poly.pdbx_strand_id
1 'polypeptide(L)'
;MIGNEWFTFFASTPRKTRRNFLSVLQGNAPIYVLNQDAHQYLASYQLADKHMNRLSFGSTVLGNSPEQWQDYLESIGIVQTKVAQRVTEAALLGGLIESGINRKLLIHAGWSQTVQYSHSWVVLGSC
;
A
#
# COMPACT_ATOMS: atom_id res chain seq x y z
N MET A 1 -15.82 7.65 7.13
CA MET A 1 -14.42 7.89 6.73
C MET A 1 -13.58 6.84 7.43
N ILE A 2 -13.01 5.87 6.71
CA ILE A 2 -12.12 4.87 7.30
C ILE A 2 -10.73 5.20 6.78
N GLY A 3 -9.99 5.99 7.56
CA GLY A 3 -8.54 6.02 7.44
C GLY A 3 -8.05 4.73 8.10
N ASN A 4 -7.58 3.78 7.30
CA ASN A 4 -6.82 2.69 7.88
C ASN A 4 -5.52 3.30 8.44
N GLU A 5 -5.03 2.79 9.57
CA GLU A 5 -3.79 3.30 10.21
C GLU A 5 -2.56 3.18 9.31
N TRP A 6 -2.71 2.42 8.22
CA TRP A 6 -1.75 2.28 7.14
C TRP A 6 -1.74 3.49 6.19
N PHE A 7 -2.87 4.19 5.98
CA PHE A 7 -3.09 5.25 4.98
C PHE A 7 -4.07 6.33 5.43
N THR A 8 -3.59 7.29 6.22
CA THR A 8 -4.27 8.57 6.42
C THR A 8 -4.19 9.42 5.14
N PHE A 9 -5.17 9.19 4.26
CA PHE A 9 -5.63 10.06 3.18
C PHE A 9 -4.61 10.46 2.08
N PHE A 10 -4.63 9.72 0.96
CA PHE A 10 -4.19 10.26 -0.33
C PHE A 10 -5.39 10.89 -1.05
N ALA A 11 -5.42 12.21 -1.16
CA ALA A 11 -6.24 12.87 -2.16
C ALA A 11 -5.67 12.53 -3.55
N SER A 12 -6.34 11.63 -4.27
CA SER A 12 -5.97 11.16 -5.60
C SER A 12 -5.80 12.32 -6.57
N THR A 13 -4.58 12.47 -7.13
CA THR A 13 -4.43 13.01 -8.48
C THR A 13 -4.56 11.82 -9.47
N PRO A 14 -5.23 11.99 -10.62
CA PRO A 14 -5.55 10.89 -11.54
C PRO A 14 -4.35 10.18 -12.19
N ARG A 15 -3.11 10.63 -11.92
CA ARG A 15 -1.87 10.07 -12.48
C ARG A 15 -1.05 9.22 -11.50
N LYS A 16 -1.41 9.13 -10.22
CA LYS A 16 -0.63 8.38 -9.21
C LYS A 16 -1.48 7.29 -8.56
N THR A 17 -1.48 6.08 -9.14
CA THR A 17 -2.10 4.91 -8.51
C THR A 17 -1.22 4.41 -7.36
N ARG A 18 -1.84 3.86 -6.31
CA ARG A 18 -1.13 3.33 -5.13
C ARG A 18 -0.10 2.24 -5.49
N ARG A 19 -0.47 1.37 -6.43
CA ARG A 19 0.45 0.39 -7.03
C ARG A 19 1.70 1.06 -7.63
N ASN A 20 1.52 2.12 -8.43
CA ASN A 20 2.65 2.82 -9.05
C ASN A 20 3.58 3.45 -8.00
N PHE A 21 3.02 4.00 -6.92
CA PHE A 21 3.81 4.54 -5.81
C PHE A 21 4.63 3.46 -5.10
N LEU A 22 4.03 2.31 -4.78
CA LEU A 22 4.73 1.20 -4.11
C LEU A 22 5.83 0.60 -5.00
N SER A 23 5.56 0.44 -6.29
CA SER A 23 6.58 -0.03 -7.25
C SER A 23 7.74 0.97 -7.37
N VAL A 24 7.46 2.27 -7.44
CA VAL A 24 8.52 3.31 -7.47
C VAL A 24 9.36 3.29 -6.20
N LEU A 25 8.74 3.09 -5.03
CA LEU A 25 9.45 3.04 -3.75
C LEU A 25 10.39 1.84 -3.61
N GLN A 26 10.07 0.72 -4.24
CA GLN A 26 10.96 -0.45 -4.27
C GLN A 26 12.08 -0.34 -5.31
N GLY A 27 12.07 0.69 -6.18
CA GLY A 27 13.02 0.83 -7.27
C GLY A 27 12.81 -0.20 -8.39
N ASN A 28 13.79 -0.34 -9.29
CA ASN A 28 13.75 -1.28 -10.43
C ASN A 28 13.84 -2.77 -10.04
N ALA A 29 13.75 -3.12 -8.75
CA ALA A 29 13.83 -4.48 -8.24
C ALA A 29 12.68 -4.76 -7.27
N PRO A 30 11.44 -4.90 -7.76
CA PRO A 30 10.30 -5.11 -6.90
C PRO A 30 10.39 -6.47 -6.20
N ILE A 31 10.07 -6.50 -4.91
CA ILE A 31 10.00 -7.71 -4.10
C ILE A 31 8.55 -7.89 -3.66
N TYR A 32 7.99 -9.06 -3.95
CA TYR A 32 6.62 -9.42 -3.60
C TYR A 32 6.64 -10.44 -2.47
N VAL A 33 6.14 -10.04 -1.29
CA VAL A 33 6.05 -10.90 -0.10
C VAL A 33 4.71 -10.72 0.57
N LEU A 34 4.02 -11.81 0.87
CA LEU A 34 2.76 -11.80 1.61
C LEU A 34 3.00 -12.04 3.11
N ASN A 35 3.71 -11.14 3.78
CA ASN A 35 3.98 -11.27 5.21
C ASN A 35 2.77 -10.88 6.09
N GLN A 36 2.97 -10.83 7.40
CA GLN A 36 1.89 -10.48 8.34
C GLN A 36 1.31 -9.08 8.11
N ASP A 37 2.13 -8.11 7.69
CA ASP A 37 1.65 -6.76 7.37
C ASP A 37 0.79 -6.77 6.09
N ALA A 38 1.15 -7.59 5.10
CA ALA A 38 0.31 -7.80 3.92
C ALA A 38 -1.05 -8.42 4.29
N HIS A 39 -1.08 -9.37 5.24
CA HIS A 39 -2.33 -9.92 5.77
C HIS A 39 -3.19 -8.85 6.42
N GLN A 40 -2.62 -8.05 7.34
CA GLN A 40 -3.33 -6.97 8.03
C GLN A 40 -3.84 -5.91 7.06
N TYR A 41 -3.05 -5.58 6.03
CA TYR A 41 -3.46 -4.67 4.96
C TYR A 41 -4.71 -5.18 4.24
N LEU A 42 -4.70 -6.43 3.77
CA LEU A 42 -5.84 -7.02 3.06
C LEU A 42 -7.09 -7.15 3.95
N ALA A 43 -6.91 -7.49 5.22
CA ALA A 43 -7.99 -7.54 6.20
C ALA A 43 -8.65 -6.16 6.40
N SER A 44 -7.86 -5.07 6.43
CA SER A 44 -8.39 -3.71 6.52
C SER A 44 -9.28 -3.31 5.33
N TYR A 45 -9.08 -3.95 4.18
CA TYR A 45 -9.88 -3.79 2.97
C TYR A 45 -11.02 -4.80 2.83
N GLN A 46 -11.26 -5.62 3.86
CA GLN A 46 -12.31 -6.64 3.91
C GLN A 46 -12.27 -7.56 2.67
N LEU A 47 -11.06 -8.01 2.29
CA LEU A 47 -10.93 -8.97 1.20
C LEU A 47 -11.69 -10.25 1.57
N ALA A 48 -12.59 -10.70 0.69
CA ALA A 48 -13.42 -11.86 0.96
C ALA A 48 -12.57 -13.12 1.26
N ASP A 49 -13.02 -13.95 2.21
CA ASP A 49 -12.30 -15.13 2.70
C ASP A 49 -11.90 -16.10 1.59
N LYS A 50 -12.74 -16.23 0.55
CA LYS A 50 -12.44 -17.06 -0.62
C LYS A 50 -11.13 -16.68 -1.33
N HIS A 51 -10.70 -15.42 -1.21
CA HIS A 51 -9.45 -14.92 -1.74
C HIS A 51 -8.34 -14.97 -0.69
N MET A 52 -8.63 -14.61 0.56
CA MET A 52 -7.67 -14.73 1.67
C MET A 52 -7.14 -16.17 1.83
N ASN A 53 -8.02 -17.17 1.73
CA ASN A 53 -7.67 -18.58 1.88
C ASN A 53 -6.81 -19.15 0.74
N ARG A 54 -6.66 -18.42 -0.37
CA ARG A 54 -5.79 -18.81 -1.49
C ARG A 54 -4.37 -18.26 -1.35
N LEU A 55 -4.17 -17.32 -0.42
CA LEU A 55 -2.90 -16.65 -0.22
C LEU A 55 -2.11 -17.40 0.86
N SER A 56 -0.88 -17.73 0.53
CA SER A 56 0.08 -18.25 1.51
C SER A 56 0.80 -17.09 2.17
N PHE A 57 0.51 -16.83 3.45
CA PHE A 57 1.16 -15.77 4.20
C PHE A 57 2.45 -16.25 4.87
N GLY A 58 3.50 -15.43 4.80
CA GLY A 58 4.83 -15.71 5.35
C GLY A 58 5.87 -14.75 4.79
N SER A 59 7.13 -14.95 5.18
CA SER A 59 8.27 -14.13 4.71
C SER A 59 8.91 -14.63 3.41
N THR A 60 8.26 -15.58 2.71
CA THR A 60 8.74 -16.10 1.43
C THR A 60 8.59 -15.07 0.33
N VAL A 61 9.65 -14.86 -0.44
CA VAL A 61 9.60 -14.06 -1.68
C VAL A 61 8.85 -14.85 -2.75
N LEU A 62 7.72 -14.31 -3.19
CA LEU A 62 6.82 -14.92 -4.17
C LEU A 62 7.11 -14.45 -5.61
N GLY A 63 7.89 -13.38 -5.75
CA GLY A 63 8.37 -12.88 -7.02
C GLY A 63 9.36 -11.74 -6.83
N ASN A 64 10.27 -11.60 -7.78
CA ASN A 64 11.20 -10.46 -7.88
C ASN A 64 11.03 -9.65 -9.19
N SER A 65 9.98 -9.96 -9.96
CA SER A 65 9.59 -9.23 -11.16
C SER A 65 8.07 -9.22 -11.31
N PRO A 66 7.49 -8.26 -12.07
CA PRO A 66 6.06 -8.23 -12.36
C PRO A 66 5.56 -9.52 -13.02
N GLU A 67 6.38 -10.15 -13.86
CA GLU A 67 6.07 -11.40 -14.57
C GLU A 67 5.96 -12.56 -13.59
N GLN A 68 6.97 -12.77 -12.73
CA GLN A 68 6.91 -13.83 -11.71
C GLN A 68 5.73 -13.64 -10.74
N TRP A 69 5.44 -12.38 -10.41
CA TRP A 69 4.28 -12.07 -9.57
C TRP A 69 2.95 -12.39 -10.28
N GLN A 70 2.86 -12.10 -11.57
CA GLN A 70 1.70 -12.43 -12.38
C GLN A 70 1.52 -13.96 -12.48
N ASP A 71 2.59 -14.70 -12.73
CA ASP A 71 2.60 -16.17 -12.76
C ASP A 71 2.11 -16.75 -11.42
N TYR A 72 2.57 -16.18 -10.30
CA TYR A 72 2.09 -16.56 -8.97
C TYR A 72 0.58 -16.33 -8.83
N LEU A 73 0.07 -15.14 -9.18
CA LEU A 73 -1.36 -14.83 -9.08
C LEU A 73 -2.22 -15.77 -9.92
N GLU A 74 -1.75 -16.12 -11.12
CA GLU A 74 -2.42 -17.07 -12.00
C GLU A 74 -2.43 -18.48 -11.41
N SER A 75 -1.31 -18.92 -10.82
CA SER A 75 -1.19 -20.24 -10.18
C SER A 75 -2.19 -20.45 -9.04
N ILE A 76 -2.58 -19.39 -8.33
CA ILE A 76 -3.58 -19.41 -7.25
C ILE A 76 -4.98 -18.96 -7.72
N GLY A 77 -5.17 -18.77 -9.03
CA GLY A 77 -6.45 -18.44 -9.64
C GLY A 77 -6.98 -17.04 -9.27
N ILE A 78 -6.10 -16.09 -8.97
CA ILE A 78 -6.44 -14.67 -8.75
C ILE A 78 -6.23 -13.89 -10.05
N VAL A 79 -7.25 -13.92 -10.91
CA VAL A 79 -7.21 -13.26 -12.24
C VAL A 79 -8.12 -12.00 -12.27
N GLN A 80 -9.00 -11.83 -11.29
CA GLN A 80 -9.91 -10.66 -11.22
C GLN A 80 -9.15 -9.38 -10.92
N THR A 81 -9.28 -8.37 -11.78
CA THR A 81 -8.42 -7.17 -11.78
C THR A 81 -8.41 -6.40 -10.46
N LYS A 82 -9.56 -6.26 -9.77
CA LYS A 82 -9.63 -5.52 -8.48
C LYS A 82 -9.01 -6.30 -7.32
N VAL A 83 -9.17 -7.63 -7.28
CA VAL A 83 -8.57 -8.50 -6.25
C VAL A 83 -7.07 -8.58 -6.48
N ALA A 84 -6.66 -8.87 -7.71
CA ALA A 84 -5.26 -8.89 -8.13
C ALA A 84 -4.56 -7.57 -7.79
N GLN A 85 -5.20 -6.42 -8.05
CA GLN A 85 -4.65 -5.12 -7.67
C GLN A 85 -4.40 -4.99 -6.17
N ARG A 86 -5.39 -5.32 -5.32
CA ARG A 86 -5.25 -5.21 -3.85
C ARG A 86 -4.19 -6.16 -3.30
N VAL A 87 -4.15 -7.39 -3.79
CA VAL A 87 -3.14 -8.40 -3.40
C VAL A 87 -1.74 -7.95 -3.83
N THR A 88 -1.61 -7.35 -5.02
CA THR A 88 -0.35 -6.77 -5.50
C THR A 88 0.11 -5.63 -4.60
N GLU A 89 -0.79 -4.72 -4.23
CA GLU A 89 -0.47 -3.61 -3.30
C GLU A 89 0.00 -4.16 -1.93
N ALA A 90 -0.66 -5.20 -1.41
CA ALA A 90 -0.26 -5.85 -0.16
C ALA A 90 1.11 -6.53 -0.26
N ALA A 91 1.39 -7.23 -1.36
CA ALA A 91 2.65 -7.95 -1.56
C ALA A 91 3.84 -7.00 -1.70
N LEU A 92 3.65 -5.85 -2.37
CA LEU A 92 4.66 -4.80 -2.44
C LEU A 92 4.88 -4.13 -1.07
N LEU A 93 3.82 -3.94 -0.28
CA LEU A 93 3.97 -3.45 1.09
C LEU A 93 4.81 -4.43 1.93
N GLY A 94 4.51 -5.73 1.85
CA GLY A 94 5.26 -6.76 2.57
C GLY A 94 6.73 -6.80 2.17
N GLY A 95 7.03 -6.83 0.87
CA GLY A 95 8.42 -6.85 0.39
C GLY A 95 9.21 -5.59 0.76
N LEU A 96 8.54 -4.43 0.86
CA LEU A 96 9.17 -3.19 1.30
C LEU A 96 9.50 -3.20 2.80
N ILE A 97 8.68 -3.85 3.62
CA ILE A 97 8.94 -4.00 5.05
C ILE A 97 10.08 -5.01 5.30
N GLU A 98 10.09 -6.13 4.57
CA GLU A 98 11.15 -7.15 4.67
C GLU A 98 12.51 -6.65 4.17
N SER A 99 12.54 -5.71 3.21
CA SER A 99 13.80 -5.11 2.73
C SER A 99 14.44 -4.13 3.72
N GLY A 100 13.88 -3.99 4.93
CA GLY A 100 14.42 -3.15 5.99
C GLY A 100 14.16 -1.65 5.78
N ILE A 101 13.34 -1.27 4.79
CA ILE A 101 12.87 0.11 4.68
C ILE A 101 11.95 0.36 5.88
N ASN A 102 12.44 1.20 6.79
CA ASN A 102 11.80 1.51 8.05
C ASN A 102 10.36 1.97 7.80
N ARG A 103 9.39 1.37 8.50
CA ARG A 103 7.95 1.75 8.48
C ARG A 103 7.74 3.27 8.66
N LYS A 104 8.68 3.96 9.32
CA LYS A 104 8.70 5.42 9.54
C LYS A 104 9.09 6.24 8.29
N LEU A 105 9.90 5.70 7.38
CA LEU A 105 10.26 6.33 6.10
C LEU A 105 9.10 6.30 5.10
N LEU A 106 8.29 5.23 5.15
CA LEU A 106 7.05 5.15 4.40
C LEU A 106 6.15 6.36 4.66
N ILE A 107 6.03 6.80 5.91
CA ILE A 107 5.22 7.96 6.31
C ILE A 107 5.87 9.29 5.87
N HIS A 108 7.20 9.40 5.88
CA HIS A 108 7.92 10.66 5.64
C HIS A 108 8.06 11.04 4.16
N ALA A 109 8.13 10.08 3.23
CA ALA A 109 8.35 10.33 1.79
C ALA A 109 7.14 10.93 1.02
N GLY A 110 6.17 11.52 1.73
CA GLY A 110 4.96 12.12 1.15
C GLY A 110 3.63 11.53 1.63
N TRP A 111 3.53 11.21 2.93
CA TRP A 111 2.26 10.93 3.63
C TRP A 111 1.99 11.95 4.74
N SER A 112 2.70 13.07 4.70
CA SER A 112 2.32 14.27 5.43
C SER A 112 1.03 14.80 4.83
N GLN A 113 -0.08 14.69 5.56
CA GLN A 113 -1.18 15.63 5.39
C GLN A 113 -0.62 17.03 5.65
N THR A 114 -0.44 17.84 4.61
CA THR A 114 -0.25 19.27 4.85
C THR A 114 -1.65 19.87 5.05
N VAL A 115 -1.87 20.53 6.19
CA VAL A 115 -2.38 21.91 6.31
C VAL A 115 -2.74 22.19 7.78
N GLN A 116 -1.85 22.91 8.48
CA GLN A 116 -2.30 24.00 9.36
C GLN A 116 -1.95 25.29 8.63
N TYR A 117 -2.85 25.76 7.75
CA TYR A 117 -2.96 27.17 7.43
C TYR A 117 -4.02 27.70 8.40
N SER A 118 -3.57 28.13 9.59
CA SER A 118 -4.39 29.05 10.37
C SER A 118 -4.35 30.39 9.65
N HIS A 119 -5.39 30.68 8.87
CA HIS A 119 -5.69 32.04 8.46
C HIS A 119 -5.93 32.85 9.73
N SER A 120 -4.98 33.71 10.08
CA SER A 120 -5.19 34.77 11.04
C SER A 120 -6.22 35.74 10.45
N TRP A 121 -7.47 35.60 10.87
CA TRP A 121 -8.43 36.69 10.86
C TRP A 121 -8.72 37.06 12.31
N VAL A 122 -7.77 37.79 12.92
CA VAL A 122 -8.13 38.66 14.04
C VAL A 122 -8.42 40.03 13.45
N VAL A 123 -9.70 40.28 13.26
CA VAL A 123 -10.23 41.64 13.23
C VAL A 123 -10.06 42.18 14.65
N LEU A 124 -9.11 43.10 14.85
CA LEU A 124 -9.14 44.04 15.97
C LEU A 124 -8.78 45.42 15.43
N GLY A 125 -9.82 46.14 15.03
CA GLY A 125 -9.85 47.59 15.11
C GLY A 125 -10.49 47.98 16.43
N SER A 126 -9.75 48.71 17.27
CA SER A 126 -10.07 49.55 18.44
C SER A 126 -8.75 49.66 19.22
N CYS A 127 -8.03 50.78 19.33
CA CYS A 127 -8.42 52.20 19.40
C CYS A 127 -7.56 53.08 18.47
#